data_AF-A0A544QLE2-F1
#
_entry.id   AF-A0A544QLE2-F1
#
_cell.length_a   1.000
_cell.length_b   1.000
_cell.length_c   1.000
_cell.angle_alpha   90.00
_cell.angle_beta   90.00
_cell.angle_gamma   90.00
#
_symmetry.space_group_name_H-M   'P 1'
#
loop_
_entity.id
_entity.type
_entity.pdbx_description
1 polymer ?
#
loop_
_entity_poly.entity_id
_entity_poly.type
_entity_poly.pdbx_seq_one_letter_code
_entity_poly.pdbx_strand_id
1 'polypeptide(L)'
;MAFQSPHHVPHCCCCGSPISWLSDEPGSDRPTEQAVGPDSPPVLGGQPTIGADPATGDATPEPDGGTRLLTPIPNPVCEGCATAATTPDGSSIDPPSATDLPSATDSPSATDPSSTSDSPAEPPATPPASGPNPVVVDGVTCWRIGTDETWQLARDALGCESAAEFLRRHTDADGRPLRWFGIDHHGSPRQVRIEPDTVGDITAFCEHVADGTAIRIETTAGARSIDVPVVDVRRAADDRSAHAAPQVSALTAESAPRRLTISPSAIETISIPPQPTVSAPEPDASPQQLDRYGQLASAAPGVIDTAGLAAVARTADPQTQTTALRIVASVLAATPTPGVTAVESLVACLDDGRLSRLYALRSLAHIAAVQPAVVADAVDAVIDTLPADSRLVATAATRLLGHVADHDPGAVVDAIPAFGSLLAPTPTRARRQALATVGLVAKNHPDAVRPLVPQLCSLLETDDTAYRITTTAALGRVTAAYPAAATPAVPTLLAQLTADSSELRANTVGILGDIAAEYPTDIAPYTDELAGLLSDSDPTVRSNTAGAFARIAAVRPRHVKPFVDALVDLLDDSWTRSRVHACWALGRCDAAAAADALAERRHTDPKESVRQRAAWALDRIT
;
A
#
# COMPACT_ATOMS: atom_id res chain seq x y z
N MET A 1 -30.41 13.99 -39.91
CA MET A 1 -30.60 12.52 -39.82
C MET A 1 -29.50 11.88 -40.65
N ALA A 2 -28.34 11.64 -40.02
CA ALA A 2 -27.28 10.85 -40.61
C ALA A 2 -27.50 9.40 -40.16
N PHE A 3 -27.48 8.47 -41.11
CA PHE A 3 -27.62 7.04 -40.86
C PHE A 3 -26.51 6.57 -39.92
N GLN A 4 -26.91 5.98 -38.79
CA GLN A 4 -26.05 5.15 -37.95
C GLN A 4 -25.62 3.93 -38.77
N SER A 5 -24.32 3.71 -38.96
CA SER A 5 -23.79 2.42 -39.41
C SER A 5 -23.54 1.54 -38.18
N PRO A 6 -24.18 0.35 -38.03
CA PRO A 6 -23.99 -0.53 -36.87
C PRO A 6 -22.70 -1.36 -36.89
N HIS A 7 -21.82 -1.16 -37.88
CA HIS A 7 -20.73 -2.10 -38.17
C HIS A 7 -19.38 -1.39 -38.12
N HIS A 8 -18.85 -1.19 -36.91
CA HIS A 8 -17.43 -0.89 -36.76
C HIS A 8 -16.69 -2.20 -36.50
N VAL A 9 -15.95 -2.68 -37.50
CA VAL A 9 -15.04 -3.82 -37.33
C VAL A 9 -13.98 -3.41 -36.30
N PRO A 10 -13.76 -4.18 -35.22
CA PRO A 10 -12.71 -3.88 -34.25
C PRO A 10 -11.34 -3.95 -34.92
N HIS A 11 -10.39 -3.12 -34.52
CA HIS A 11 -9.02 -3.13 -35.06
C HIS A 11 -8.04 -3.58 -33.98
N CYS A 12 -6.94 -4.20 -34.41
CA CYS A 12 -5.85 -4.62 -33.54
C CYS A 12 -5.24 -3.43 -32.84
N CYS A 13 -5.18 -3.48 -31.51
CA CYS A 13 -4.58 -2.42 -30.72
C CYS A 13 -3.05 -2.40 -30.81
N CYS A 14 -2.40 -3.42 -31.39
CA CYS A 14 -0.95 -3.40 -31.66
C CYS A 14 -0.62 -2.84 -33.05
N CYS A 15 -1.20 -3.40 -34.11
CA CYS A 15 -0.82 -3.07 -35.50
C CYS A 15 -1.87 -2.28 -36.30
N GLY A 16 -3.06 -2.05 -35.74
CA GLY A 16 -4.13 -1.33 -36.42
C GLY A 16 -4.87 -2.11 -37.50
N SER A 17 -4.54 -3.38 -37.76
CA SER A 17 -5.26 -4.22 -38.73
C SER A 17 -6.69 -4.53 -38.27
N PRO A 18 -7.69 -4.58 -39.16
CA PRO A 18 -9.05 -4.99 -38.81
C PRO A 18 -9.07 -6.44 -38.29
N ILE A 19 -9.89 -6.70 -37.29
CA ILE A 19 -10.09 -7.99 -36.64
C ILE A 19 -11.39 -8.61 -37.15
N SER A 20 -11.29 -9.71 -37.88
CA SER A 20 -12.41 -10.36 -38.56
C SER A 20 -13.32 -11.20 -37.64
N TRP A 21 -12.83 -11.66 -36.49
CA TRP A 21 -13.52 -12.66 -35.65
C TRP A 21 -14.66 -12.12 -34.77
N LEU A 22 -14.93 -10.82 -34.77
CA LEU A 22 -16.08 -10.20 -34.07
C LEU A 22 -17.28 -9.95 -35.00
N SER A 23 -17.25 -10.51 -36.21
CA SER A 23 -18.38 -10.46 -37.14
C SER A 23 -19.40 -11.53 -36.77
N ASP A 24 -20.53 -11.14 -36.18
CA ASP A 24 -21.69 -12.02 -35.97
C ASP A 24 -22.27 -12.45 -37.33
N GLU A 25 -21.76 -13.50 -37.97
CA GLU A 25 -22.57 -14.29 -38.90
C GLU A 25 -22.24 -15.79 -38.83
N PRO A 26 -23.26 -16.67 -38.69
CA PRO A 26 -23.08 -18.10 -38.88
C PRO A 26 -23.00 -18.40 -40.38
N GLY A 27 -21.84 -18.91 -40.79
CA GLY A 27 -21.50 -19.57 -42.05
C GLY A 27 -22.46 -19.43 -43.23
N SER A 28 -22.03 -18.69 -44.25
CA SER A 28 -22.44 -18.98 -45.63
C SER A 28 -21.21 -19.30 -46.47
N ASP A 29 -21.13 -20.57 -46.90
CA ASP A 29 -20.22 -21.02 -47.94
C ASP A 29 -20.43 -20.19 -49.21
N ARG A 30 -19.38 -19.51 -49.67
CA ARG A 30 -19.22 -19.16 -51.07
C ARG A 30 -17.79 -19.43 -51.53
N PRO A 31 -17.58 -20.12 -52.67
CA PRO A 31 -16.24 -20.43 -53.14
C PRO A 31 -15.54 -19.19 -53.69
N THR A 32 -14.24 -19.14 -53.48
CA THR A 32 -13.24 -18.26 -54.09
C THR A 32 -13.33 -18.19 -55.62
N GLU A 33 -13.49 -16.99 -56.19
CA GLU A 33 -13.14 -16.71 -57.59
C GLU A 33 -11.70 -16.17 -57.65
N GLN A 34 -10.78 -17.01 -58.14
CA GLN A 34 -9.49 -16.56 -58.69
C GLN A 34 -9.68 -16.12 -60.15
N ALA A 35 -8.99 -15.03 -60.49
CA ALA A 35 -8.92 -14.42 -61.81
C ALA A 35 -8.33 -15.35 -62.88
N VAL A 36 -8.68 -15.12 -64.16
CA VAL A 36 -7.75 -14.92 -65.31
C VAL A 36 -8.52 -14.74 -66.64
N GLY A 37 -8.21 -13.66 -67.38
CA GLY A 37 -7.94 -13.60 -68.84
C GLY A 37 -9.06 -13.80 -69.89
N PRO A 38 -9.09 -13.04 -71.02
CA PRO A 38 -10.22 -12.97 -71.95
C PRO A 38 -10.09 -13.90 -73.18
N ASP A 39 -11.20 -14.53 -73.61
CA ASP A 39 -11.72 -14.59 -75.00
C ASP A 39 -12.95 -15.53 -75.14
N SER A 40 -13.84 -15.16 -76.06
CA SER A 40 -15.23 -15.62 -76.36
C SER A 40 -15.37 -16.97 -77.13
N PRO A 41 -16.57 -17.53 -77.46
CA PRO A 41 -17.91 -17.56 -76.82
C PRO A 41 -18.56 -19.00 -76.86
N PRO A 42 -19.91 -19.26 -76.96
CA PRO A 42 -20.65 -20.14 -76.03
C PRO A 42 -21.12 -21.48 -76.65
N VAL A 43 -21.72 -22.39 -75.87
CA VAL A 43 -22.92 -23.23 -76.21
C VAL A 43 -23.20 -24.35 -75.19
N LEU A 44 -24.43 -24.32 -74.67
CA LEU A 44 -25.38 -25.37 -74.25
C LEU A 44 -24.91 -26.77 -73.76
N GLY A 45 -25.40 -27.14 -72.57
CA GLY A 45 -26.21 -28.36 -72.40
C GLY A 45 -25.68 -29.45 -71.46
N GLY A 46 -26.48 -29.79 -70.43
CA GLY A 46 -26.58 -31.16 -69.88
C GLY A 46 -25.98 -31.43 -68.50
N GLN A 47 -26.84 -31.58 -67.48
CA GLN A 47 -26.66 -32.53 -66.37
C GLN A 47 -26.90 -33.98 -66.86
N PRO A 48 -26.79 -35.07 -66.05
CA PRO A 48 -26.05 -35.37 -64.80
C PRO A 48 -25.18 -36.65 -64.99
N THR A 49 -24.33 -37.17 -64.08
CA THR A 49 -24.67 -38.17 -63.04
C THR A 49 -23.39 -38.83 -62.48
N ILE A 50 -23.38 -39.04 -61.15
CA ILE A 50 -23.02 -40.26 -60.38
C ILE A 50 -21.70 -41.01 -60.70
N GLY A 51 -20.83 -41.13 -59.67
CA GLY A 51 -20.19 -42.42 -59.36
C GLY A 51 -18.75 -42.37 -58.83
N ALA A 52 -18.57 -42.98 -57.65
CA ALA A 52 -17.38 -43.67 -57.11
C ALA A 52 -16.39 -42.91 -56.19
N ASP A 53 -16.53 -43.22 -54.89
CA ASP A 53 -15.49 -43.30 -53.83
C ASP A 53 -14.31 -44.23 -54.20
N PRO A 54 -13.24 -44.39 -53.37
CA PRO A 54 -12.62 -43.47 -52.40
C PRO A 54 -11.07 -43.49 -52.50
N ALA A 55 -10.35 -42.56 -51.86
CA ALA A 55 -8.96 -42.78 -51.47
C ALA A 55 -8.57 -41.92 -50.26
N THR A 56 -8.50 -42.63 -49.13
CA THR A 56 -7.65 -42.42 -47.95
C THR A 56 -6.53 -41.38 -48.08
N GLY A 57 -6.54 -40.40 -47.19
CA GLY A 57 -5.42 -39.52 -46.89
C GLY A 57 -5.52 -39.09 -45.43
N ASP A 58 -4.87 -39.87 -44.58
CA ASP A 58 -4.64 -39.63 -43.16
C ASP A 58 -3.94 -38.27 -42.98
N ALA A 59 -4.63 -37.31 -42.36
CA ALA A 59 -4.06 -36.04 -41.93
C ALA A 59 -4.40 -35.87 -40.45
N THR A 60 -3.40 -36.14 -39.61
CA THR A 60 -3.37 -35.75 -38.20
C THR A 60 -3.67 -34.26 -38.06
N PRO A 61 -4.57 -33.83 -37.16
CA PRO A 61 -4.79 -32.41 -36.92
C PRO A 61 -3.56 -31.81 -36.21
N GLU A 62 -3.05 -30.71 -36.76
CA GLU A 62 -2.09 -29.82 -36.10
C GLU A 62 -2.70 -29.26 -34.80
N PRO A 63 -1.89 -28.88 -33.80
CA PRO A 63 -2.41 -28.29 -32.58
C PRO A 63 -2.94 -26.89 -32.89
N ASP A 64 -4.27 -26.74 -32.92
CA ASP A 64 -4.93 -25.44 -33.04
C ASP A 64 -4.51 -24.55 -31.87
N GLY A 65 -3.65 -23.58 -32.15
CA GLY A 65 -3.39 -22.43 -31.28
C GLY A 65 -4.65 -21.58 -31.18
N GLY A 66 -5.46 -21.84 -30.15
CA GLY A 66 -6.44 -20.91 -29.57
C GLY A 66 -7.25 -20.02 -30.53
N THR A 67 -8.21 -20.59 -31.27
CA THR A 67 -9.26 -19.78 -31.92
C THR A 67 -10.65 -20.42 -31.80
N ARG A 68 -11.36 -20.11 -30.71
CA ARG A 68 -12.83 -20.04 -30.67
C ARG A 68 -13.32 -19.10 -29.55
N LEU A 69 -14.38 -18.37 -29.88
CA LEU A 69 -14.73 -17.01 -29.43
C LEU A 69 -15.05 -16.85 -27.94
N LEU A 70 -14.40 -15.87 -27.30
CA LEU A 70 -14.90 -15.20 -26.11
C LEU A 70 -15.67 -13.93 -26.52
N THR A 71 -16.57 -13.48 -25.64
CA THR A 71 -17.23 -12.16 -25.66
C THR A 71 -16.22 -11.04 -25.97
N PRO A 72 -16.63 -9.85 -26.44
CA PRO A 72 -15.69 -8.79 -26.76
C PRO A 72 -14.78 -8.52 -25.57
N ILE A 73 -13.46 -8.56 -25.79
CA ILE A 73 -12.45 -8.21 -24.80
C ILE A 73 -11.98 -6.76 -25.03
N PRO A 74 -11.58 -6.02 -23.99
CA PRO A 74 -10.99 -4.70 -24.17
C PRO A 74 -9.64 -4.79 -24.90
N ASN A 75 -9.32 -3.76 -25.70
CA ASN A 75 -8.06 -3.61 -26.42
C ASN A 75 -7.59 -4.86 -27.20
N PRO A 76 -8.41 -5.43 -28.11
CA PRO A 76 -8.10 -6.71 -28.73
C PRO A 76 -6.85 -6.65 -29.60
N VAL A 77 -6.03 -7.70 -29.55
CA VAL A 77 -4.84 -7.91 -30.39
C VAL A 77 -5.17 -8.96 -31.44
N CYS A 78 -4.79 -8.71 -32.71
CA CYS A 78 -5.02 -9.69 -33.77
C CYS A 78 -4.09 -10.89 -33.65
N GLU A 79 -4.49 -12.00 -34.28
CA GLU A 79 -3.76 -13.26 -34.30
C GLU A 79 -2.29 -13.10 -34.72
N GLY A 80 -2.03 -12.38 -35.82
CA GLY A 80 -0.64 -12.17 -36.29
C GLY A 80 0.26 -11.45 -35.30
N CYS A 81 -0.29 -10.55 -34.47
CA CYS A 81 0.47 -9.93 -33.38
C CYS A 81 0.57 -10.86 -32.16
N ALA A 82 -0.45 -11.68 -31.89
CA ALA A 82 -0.41 -12.65 -30.81
C ALA A 82 0.62 -13.76 -31.05
N THR A 83 0.84 -14.20 -32.29
CA THR A 83 1.88 -15.17 -32.64
C THR A 83 3.30 -14.66 -32.38
N ALA A 84 3.50 -13.34 -32.38
CA ALA A 84 4.78 -12.71 -32.07
C ALA A 84 4.99 -12.46 -30.56
N ALA A 85 4.04 -12.86 -29.71
CA ALA A 85 4.11 -12.60 -28.28
C ALA A 85 5.18 -13.44 -27.59
N THR A 86 5.87 -12.82 -26.64
CA THR A 86 6.90 -13.45 -25.80
C THR A 86 6.61 -13.18 -24.33
N THR A 87 7.22 -13.93 -23.42
CA THR A 87 7.29 -13.56 -22.01
C THR A 87 8.22 -12.36 -21.83
N PRO A 88 8.20 -11.63 -20.68
CA PRO A 88 9.08 -10.47 -20.47
C PRO A 88 10.59 -10.79 -20.57
N ASP A 89 10.98 -12.04 -20.34
CA ASP A 89 12.34 -12.57 -20.53
C ASP A 89 12.65 -13.02 -21.97
N GLY A 90 11.69 -12.90 -22.89
CA GLY A 90 11.86 -13.22 -24.32
C GLY A 90 11.59 -14.69 -24.69
N SER A 91 11.06 -15.49 -23.76
CA SER A 91 10.69 -16.89 -24.01
C SER A 91 9.36 -16.98 -24.78
N SER A 92 9.12 -18.11 -25.45
CA SER A 92 7.82 -18.40 -26.08
C SER A 92 6.71 -18.43 -25.03
N ILE A 93 5.51 -17.94 -25.39
CA ILE A 93 4.34 -17.99 -24.51
C ILE A 93 3.59 -19.34 -24.58
N ASP A 94 3.83 -20.11 -25.65
CA ASP A 94 3.27 -21.44 -25.81
C ASP A 94 4.14 -22.48 -25.09
N PRO A 95 3.53 -23.47 -24.43
CA PRO A 95 4.27 -24.54 -23.78
C PRO A 95 5.17 -25.25 -24.82
N PRO A 96 6.38 -25.69 -24.44
CA PRO A 96 7.23 -26.47 -25.34
C PRO A 96 6.45 -27.69 -25.80
N SER A 97 6.42 -27.92 -27.12
CA SER A 97 5.80 -29.11 -27.69
C SER A 97 6.36 -30.36 -27.00
N ALA A 98 5.52 -31.39 -26.81
CA ALA A 98 5.87 -32.62 -26.09
C ALA A 98 7.09 -33.40 -26.66
N THR A 99 7.71 -32.89 -27.71
CA THR A 99 8.95 -33.37 -28.33
C THR A 99 10.25 -32.86 -27.66
N ASP A 100 10.20 -31.84 -26.78
CA ASP A 100 11.42 -31.19 -26.23
C ASP A 100 11.72 -31.47 -24.74
N LEU A 101 11.06 -32.43 -24.09
CA LEU A 101 11.38 -32.84 -22.71
C LEU A 101 12.15 -34.17 -22.67
N PRO A 102 13.32 -34.25 -22.00
CA PRO A 102 13.98 -35.52 -21.77
C PRO A 102 13.17 -36.34 -20.76
N SER A 103 12.90 -37.60 -21.12
CA SER A 103 12.10 -38.54 -20.35
C SER A 103 12.67 -38.74 -18.94
N ALA A 104 11.89 -38.40 -17.92
CA ALA A 104 12.16 -38.78 -16.54
C ALA A 104 10.97 -39.57 -15.98
N THR A 105 11.28 -40.79 -15.58
CA THR A 105 10.44 -41.78 -14.93
C THR A 105 10.07 -41.38 -13.49
N ASP A 106 8.93 -41.97 -13.06
CA ASP A 106 8.45 -42.19 -11.69
C ASP A 106 7.75 -41.05 -10.94
N SER A 107 6.41 -41.16 -10.81
CA SER A 107 5.70 -41.26 -9.52
C SER A 107 4.16 -41.38 -9.67
N PRO A 108 3.41 -41.78 -8.61
CA PRO A 108 2.28 -42.71 -8.72
C PRO A 108 0.87 -42.07 -8.80
N SER A 109 -0.09 -42.95 -9.09
CA SER A 109 -1.54 -42.77 -9.29
C SER A 109 -2.34 -42.26 -8.09
N ALA A 110 -3.44 -41.53 -8.37
CA ALA A 110 -4.78 -41.47 -7.72
C ALA A 110 -5.48 -40.16 -8.18
N THR A 111 -6.79 -39.97 -8.44
CA THR A 111 -8.06 -40.74 -8.35
C THR A 111 -9.15 -39.94 -9.11
N ASP A 112 -10.13 -40.65 -9.67
CA ASP A 112 -11.50 -40.33 -10.18
C ASP A 112 -12.00 -38.89 -10.47
N PRO A 113 -12.76 -38.69 -11.59
CA PRO A 113 -13.60 -37.52 -11.83
C PRO A 113 -15.08 -37.76 -11.46
N SER A 114 -15.72 -36.80 -10.80
CA SER A 114 -17.17 -36.69 -10.76
C SER A 114 -17.63 -35.45 -11.51
N SER A 115 -18.22 -35.69 -12.68
CA SER A 115 -18.94 -34.72 -13.50
C SER A 115 -20.36 -34.53 -12.99
N THR A 116 -20.77 -33.29 -12.78
CA THR A 116 -22.16 -32.87 -12.98
C THR A 116 -22.16 -31.57 -13.75
N SER A 117 -22.55 -31.68 -15.02
CA SER A 117 -22.86 -30.59 -15.93
C SER A 117 -24.11 -29.85 -15.47
N ASP A 118 -24.00 -28.54 -15.31
CA ASP A 118 -25.14 -27.63 -15.43
C ASP A 118 -24.71 -26.46 -16.34
N SER A 119 -25.64 -26.02 -17.19
CA SER A 119 -25.39 -25.14 -18.35
C SER A 119 -24.61 -23.86 -18.00
N PRO A 120 -23.60 -23.43 -18.79
CA PRO A 120 -22.86 -22.22 -18.44
C PRO A 120 -23.67 -20.98 -18.83
N ALA A 121 -24.05 -20.19 -17.82
CA ALA A 121 -23.95 -18.75 -17.99
C ALA A 121 -22.49 -18.45 -18.39
N GLU A 122 -22.28 -17.75 -19.50
CA GLU A 122 -20.94 -17.47 -20.03
C GLU A 122 -20.06 -16.84 -18.92
N PRO A 123 -18.82 -17.32 -18.74
CA PRO A 123 -17.95 -16.81 -17.71
C PRO A 123 -17.55 -15.36 -18.04
N PRO A 124 -17.49 -14.46 -17.04
CA PRO A 124 -16.91 -13.14 -17.25
C PRO A 124 -15.46 -13.29 -17.74
N ALA A 125 -15.00 -12.35 -18.57
CA ALA A 125 -13.61 -12.26 -18.98
C ALA A 125 -12.70 -12.35 -17.74
N THR A 126 -11.94 -13.43 -17.62
CA THR A 126 -11.08 -13.73 -16.46
C THR A 126 -9.66 -13.99 -16.95
N PRO A 127 -8.61 -13.76 -16.15
CA PRO A 127 -7.26 -14.20 -16.51
C PRO A 127 -7.17 -15.74 -16.48
N PRO A 128 -6.47 -16.39 -17.43
CA PRO A 128 -6.19 -17.82 -17.35
C PRO A 128 -5.47 -18.18 -16.03
N ALA A 129 -5.76 -19.36 -15.48
CA ALA A 129 -5.15 -19.87 -14.26
C ALA A 129 -3.70 -20.33 -14.49
N SER A 130 -3.33 -20.67 -15.74
CA SER A 130 -1.99 -21.14 -16.10
C SER A 130 -1.38 -20.44 -17.33
N GLY A 131 -0.05 -20.54 -17.42
CA GLY A 131 0.77 -19.90 -18.45
C GLY A 131 1.14 -18.43 -18.15
N PRO A 132 1.98 -17.80 -18.98
CA PRO A 132 2.61 -16.52 -18.65
C PRO A 132 1.65 -15.35 -18.76
N ASN A 133 1.63 -14.49 -17.75
CA ASN A 133 0.98 -13.18 -17.72
C ASN A 133 1.84 -12.27 -16.82
N PRO A 134 2.32 -11.10 -17.28
CA PRO A 134 2.10 -10.49 -18.59
C PRO A 134 2.82 -11.20 -19.74
N VAL A 135 2.43 -10.85 -20.97
CA VAL A 135 3.17 -11.16 -22.20
C VAL A 135 3.55 -9.86 -22.93
N VAL A 136 4.48 -9.93 -23.86
CA VAL A 136 5.04 -8.79 -24.59
C VAL A 136 4.91 -9.00 -26.09
N VAL A 137 4.28 -8.04 -26.77
CA VAL A 137 4.18 -7.98 -28.24
C VAL A 137 4.90 -6.73 -28.71
N ASP A 138 5.97 -6.87 -29.48
CA ASP A 138 6.77 -5.73 -29.99
C ASP A 138 7.17 -4.71 -28.90
N GLY A 139 7.56 -5.20 -27.72
CA GLY A 139 7.95 -4.36 -26.57
C GLY A 139 6.78 -3.78 -25.77
N VAL A 140 5.53 -4.16 -26.09
CA VAL A 140 4.32 -3.70 -25.43
C VAL A 140 3.71 -4.81 -24.56
N THR A 141 3.42 -4.47 -23.31
CA THR A 141 2.70 -5.36 -22.39
C THR A 141 1.29 -5.68 -22.88
N CYS A 142 0.96 -6.97 -22.93
CA CYS A 142 -0.37 -7.50 -23.22
C CYS A 142 -0.75 -8.54 -22.15
N TRP A 143 -2.06 -8.74 -21.99
CA TRP A 143 -2.64 -9.67 -21.04
C TRP A 143 -3.38 -10.78 -21.78
N ARG A 144 -3.13 -12.03 -21.39
CA ARG A 144 -3.98 -13.16 -21.78
C ARG A 144 -5.26 -13.10 -20.97
N ILE A 145 -6.39 -13.05 -21.66
CA ILE A 145 -7.74 -12.96 -21.09
C ILE A 145 -8.57 -14.12 -21.66
N GLY A 146 -9.17 -14.91 -20.79
CA GLY A 146 -9.92 -16.11 -21.10
C GLY A 146 -9.66 -17.25 -20.13
N THR A 147 -9.93 -18.46 -20.58
CA THR A 147 -9.61 -19.69 -19.86
C THR A 147 -8.23 -20.22 -20.27
N ASP A 148 -7.74 -21.26 -19.60
CA ASP A 148 -6.50 -21.94 -19.98
C ASP A 148 -6.57 -22.56 -21.37
N GLU A 149 -7.76 -23.00 -21.78
CA GLU A 149 -8.01 -23.64 -23.08
C GLU A 149 -8.34 -22.62 -24.19
N THR A 150 -8.96 -21.50 -23.83
CA THR A 150 -9.43 -20.47 -24.78
C THR A 150 -9.11 -19.08 -24.25
N TRP A 151 -8.11 -18.41 -24.84
CA TRP A 151 -7.69 -17.06 -24.43
C TRP A 151 -7.40 -16.18 -25.63
N GLN A 152 -7.37 -14.87 -25.40
CA GLN A 152 -7.00 -13.84 -26.37
C GLN A 152 -6.07 -12.82 -25.73
N LEU A 153 -5.25 -12.14 -26.54
CA LEU A 153 -4.42 -11.04 -26.05
C LEU A 153 -5.18 -9.72 -26.05
N ALA A 154 -5.08 -9.03 -24.93
CA ALA A 154 -5.55 -7.68 -24.72
C ALA A 154 -4.36 -6.75 -24.46
N ARG A 155 -4.16 -5.72 -25.27
CA ARG A 155 -3.04 -4.79 -25.11
C ARG A 155 -3.25 -3.91 -23.85
N ASP A 156 -2.23 -3.81 -23.01
CA ASP A 156 -2.26 -2.89 -21.88
C ASP A 156 -2.15 -1.44 -22.36
N ALA A 157 -3.06 -0.59 -21.89
CA ALA A 157 -3.09 0.85 -22.19
C ALA A 157 -2.77 1.73 -20.97
N LEU A 158 -2.77 1.20 -19.75
CA LEU A 158 -2.67 1.97 -18.51
C LEU A 158 -1.47 1.56 -17.63
N GLY A 159 -0.68 0.57 -18.06
CA GLY A 159 0.44 0.05 -17.29
C GLY A 159 -0.04 -0.68 -16.03
N CYS A 160 -1.03 -1.55 -16.19
CA CYS A 160 -1.57 -2.33 -15.08
C CYS A 160 -0.51 -3.28 -14.50
N GLU A 161 -0.61 -3.60 -13.22
CA GLU A 161 0.31 -4.53 -12.56
C GLU A 161 -0.12 -6.00 -12.76
N SER A 162 -1.36 -6.23 -13.21
CA SER A 162 -1.91 -7.56 -13.44
C SER A 162 -3.07 -7.57 -14.45
N ALA A 163 -3.34 -8.74 -15.04
CA ALA A 163 -4.50 -8.97 -15.91
C ALA A 163 -5.84 -8.72 -15.18
N ALA A 164 -5.91 -9.03 -13.88
CA ALA A 164 -7.10 -8.76 -13.07
C ALA A 164 -7.33 -7.25 -12.88
N GLU A 165 -6.26 -6.50 -12.64
CA GLU A 165 -6.34 -5.04 -12.61
C GLU A 165 -6.71 -4.46 -13.97
N PHE A 166 -6.10 -4.98 -15.04
CA PHE A 166 -6.43 -4.60 -16.41
C PHE A 166 -7.93 -4.75 -16.68
N LEU A 167 -8.53 -5.92 -16.39
CA LEU A 167 -9.96 -6.14 -16.54
C LEU A 167 -10.77 -5.13 -15.73
N ARG A 168 -10.48 -4.97 -14.43
CA ARG A 168 -11.19 -3.98 -13.58
C ARG A 168 -11.12 -2.55 -14.14
N ARG A 169 -10.01 -2.15 -14.75
CA ARG A 169 -9.82 -0.80 -15.30
C ARG A 169 -10.40 -0.61 -16.70
N HIS A 170 -10.71 -1.70 -17.41
CA HIS A 170 -11.14 -1.68 -18.81
C HIS A 170 -12.51 -2.34 -19.04
N THR A 171 -13.23 -2.74 -17.99
CA THR A 171 -14.61 -3.25 -18.06
C THR A 171 -15.53 -2.54 -17.06
N ASP A 172 -16.81 -2.43 -17.38
CA ASP A 172 -17.84 -1.94 -16.44
C ASP A 172 -18.16 -2.97 -15.34
N ALA A 173 -19.08 -2.62 -14.44
CA ALA A 173 -19.50 -3.48 -13.34
C ALA A 173 -20.16 -4.81 -13.80
N ASP A 174 -20.63 -4.87 -15.04
CA ASP A 174 -21.21 -6.06 -15.67
C ASP A 174 -20.15 -6.86 -16.46
N GLY A 175 -18.88 -6.49 -16.37
CA GLY A 175 -17.77 -7.14 -17.08
C GLY A 175 -17.73 -6.85 -18.58
N ARG A 176 -18.52 -5.87 -19.06
CA ARG A 176 -18.49 -5.47 -20.47
C ARG A 176 -17.30 -4.55 -20.70
N PRO A 177 -16.53 -4.70 -21.78
CA PRO A 177 -15.45 -3.77 -22.09
C PRO A 177 -15.97 -2.34 -22.07
N LEU A 178 -15.28 -1.49 -21.31
CA LEU A 178 -15.32 -0.07 -21.52
C LEU A 178 -14.82 0.12 -22.96
N ARG A 179 -15.75 0.29 -23.91
CA ARG A 179 -15.55 0.62 -25.34
C ARG A 179 -14.83 1.97 -25.59
N TRP A 180 -13.87 2.30 -24.76
CA TRP A 180 -13.28 3.62 -24.54
C TRP A 180 -11.77 3.63 -24.74
N PHE A 181 -11.13 2.48 -24.63
CA PHE A 181 -9.70 2.34 -24.74
C PHE A 181 -9.36 1.78 -26.11
N GLY A 182 -8.60 2.55 -26.88
CA GLY A 182 -7.75 2.02 -27.91
C GLY A 182 -6.42 2.74 -27.85
N ILE A 183 -5.51 2.31 -28.70
CA ILE A 183 -4.20 2.92 -28.82
C ILE A 183 -4.05 3.34 -30.27
N ASP A 184 -3.62 4.59 -30.51
CA ASP A 184 -3.31 5.01 -31.87
C ASP A 184 -2.10 4.21 -32.41
N HIS A 185 -1.85 4.32 -33.70
CA HIS A 185 -0.71 3.66 -34.36
C HIS A 185 0.67 4.10 -33.83
N HIS A 186 0.73 5.08 -32.92
CA HIS A 186 1.94 5.55 -32.24
C HIS A 186 2.07 5.03 -30.81
N GLY A 187 1.14 4.20 -30.33
CA GLY A 187 1.25 3.61 -29.00
C GLY A 187 0.62 4.45 -27.88
N SER A 188 -0.04 5.58 -28.18
CA SER A 188 -0.68 6.43 -27.18
C SER A 188 -2.12 6.00 -26.91
N PRO A 189 -2.57 5.88 -25.65
CA PRO A 189 -3.97 5.62 -25.31
C PRO A 189 -4.87 6.74 -25.86
N ARG A 190 -5.72 6.40 -26.83
CA ARG A 190 -6.67 7.31 -27.47
C ARG A 190 -8.06 6.71 -27.45
N GLN A 191 -9.07 7.49 -27.11
CA GLN A 191 -10.46 7.07 -27.26
C GLN A 191 -10.76 6.76 -28.73
N VAL A 192 -11.36 5.60 -29.00
CA VAL A 192 -11.73 5.11 -30.36
C VAL A 192 -13.23 5.31 -30.67
N ARG A 193 -13.97 6.08 -29.86
CA ARG A 193 -15.35 6.50 -30.17
C ARG A 193 -15.49 8.03 -30.26
N ILE A 194 -16.38 8.44 -31.17
CA ILE A 194 -16.65 9.79 -31.70
C ILE A 194 -17.60 10.63 -30.83
N GLU A 195 -18.30 10.06 -29.83
CA GLU A 195 -19.28 10.80 -29.02
C GLU A 195 -19.32 10.31 -27.56
N PRO A 196 -18.68 11.01 -26.60
CA PRO A 196 -19.12 10.96 -25.22
C PRO A 196 -20.46 11.69 -25.10
N ASP A 197 -21.58 10.95 -25.11
CA ASP A 197 -22.93 11.53 -25.15
C ASP A 197 -23.35 12.19 -23.82
N THR A 198 -22.75 11.75 -22.69
CA THR A 198 -23.13 12.26 -21.37
C THR A 198 -21.93 12.63 -20.50
N VAL A 199 -22.17 13.53 -19.55
CA VAL A 199 -21.19 13.88 -18.51
C VAL A 199 -20.79 12.66 -17.67
N GLY A 200 -21.74 11.73 -17.42
CA GLY A 200 -21.47 10.54 -16.61
C GLY A 200 -20.44 9.62 -17.25
N ASP A 201 -20.53 9.48 -18.57
CA ASP A 201 -19.61 8.66 -19.33
C ASP A 201 -18.18 9.21 -19.30
N ILE A 202 -18.03 10.53 -19.39
CA ILE A 202 -16.72 11.23 -19.31
C ILE A 202 -16.12 11.12 -17.91
N THR A 203 -16.93 11.33 -16.86
CA THR A 203 -16.42 11.21 -15.47
C THR A 203 -16.05 9.78 -15.13
N ALA A 204 -16.84 8.80 -15.59
CA ALA A 204 -16.52 7.39 -15.42
C ALA A 204 -15.18 7.05 -16.08
N PHE A 205 -14.92 7.52 -17.31
CA PHE A 205 -13.60 7.36 -17.93
C PHE A 205 -12.46 7.88 -17.06
N CYS A 206 -12.63 9.07 -16.48
CA CYS A 206 -11.62 9.69 -15.62
C CYS A 206 -11.42 8.93 -14.29
N GLU A 207 -12.45 8.26 -13.76
CA GLU A 207 -12.37 7.44 -12.55
C GLU A 207 -11.58 6.13 -12.76
N HIS A 208 -11.42 5.66 -14.00
CA HIS A 208 -10.64 4.45 -14.32
C HIS A 208 -9.14 4.71 -14.53
N VAL A 209 -8.74 5.98 -14.65
CA VAL A 209 -7.32 6.39 -14.70
C VAL A 209 -6.85 6.85 -13.32
N ALA A 210 -5.53 6.84 -13.09
CA ALA A 210 -5.00 7.26 -11.79
C ALA A 210 -5.33 8.73 -11.49
N ASP A 211 -5.63 9.03 -10.23
CA ASP A 211 -5.93 10.40 -9.79
C ASP A 211 -4.81 11.38 -10.20
N GLY A 212 -5.21 12.54 -10.72
CA GLY A 212 -4.28 13.57 -11.19
C GLY A 212 -3.66 13.31 -12.57
N THR A 213 -4.04 12.24 -13.26
CA THR A 213 -3.64 11.99 -14.67
C THR A 213 -4.15 13.10 -15.57
N ALA A 214 -3.26 13.78 -16.29
CA ALA A 214 -3.63 14.75 -17.32
C ALA A 214 -4.33 14.08 -18.52
N ILE A 215 -5.34 14.76 -19.05
CA ILE A 215 -6.21 14.32 -20.15
C ILE A 215 -6.23 15.39 -21.23
N ARG A 216 -6.17 15.01 -22.50
CA ARG A 216 -6.39 15.93 -23.63
C ARG A 216 -7.83 15.78 -24.13
N ILE A 217 -8.50 16.92 -24.32
CA ILE A 217 -9.87 17.00 -24.84
C ILE A 217 -9.82 17.77 -26.16
N GLU A 218 -10.09 17.09 -27.27
CA GLU A 218 -10.24 17.71 -28.58
C GLU A 218 -11.72 18.07 -28.79
N THR A 219 -12.00 19.28 -29.29
CA THR A 219 -13.35 19.79 -29.48
C THR A 219 -13.67 20.07 -30.93
N THR A 220 -14.96 20.01 -31.31
CA THR A 220 -15.43 20.25 -32.68
C THR A 220 -14.97 21.58 -33.27
N ALA A 221 -14.72 21.59 -34.59
CA ALA A 221 -14.32 22.79 -35.32
C ALA A 221 -15.37 23.91 -35.16
N GLY A 222 -14.99 24.98 -34.44
CA GLY A 222 -15.86 26.12 -34.10
C GLY A 222 -16.17 26.26 -32.60
N ALA A 223 -15.93 25.21 -31.80
CA ALA A 223 -15.77 25.33 -30.36
C ALA A 223 -14.38 25.94 -30.02
N ARG A 224 -14.22 26.54 -28.83
CA ARG A 224 -12.91 26.99 -28.37
C ARG A 224 -12.01 25.77 -28.15
N SER A 225 -10.99 25.60 -28.99
CA SER A 225 -9.96 24.57 -28.84
C SER A 225 -9.33 24.64 -27.45
N ILE A 226 -9.07 23.46 -26.87
CA ILE A 226 -8.35 23.30 -25.61
C ILE A 226 -6.97 22.73 -25.95
N ASP A 227 -6.02 23.62 -26.20
CA ASP A 227 -4.70 23.22 -26.70
C ASP A 227 -3.81 22.56 -25.62
N VAL A 228 -4.18 22.72 -24.35
CA VAL A 228 -3.43 22.21 -23.20
C VAL A 228 -4.15 21.04 -22.53
N PRO A 229 -3.43 20.04 -21.99
CA PRO A 229 -4.04 19.01 -21.17
C PRO A 229 -4.81 19.58 -19.98
N VAL A 230 -5.79 18.83 -19.49
CA VAL A 230 -6.64 19.18 -18.35
C VAL A 230 -6.60 18.08 -17.28
N VAL A 231 -6.91 18.45 -16.04
CA VAL A 231 -7.03 17.57 -14.87
C VAL A 231 -8.31 17.92 -14.10
N ASP A 232 -8.64 17.18 -13.03
CA ASP A 232 -9.83 17.39 -12.20
C ASP A 232 -11.11 17.54 -13.03
N VAL A 233 -11.30 16.55 -13.91
CA VAL A 233 -12.47 16.43 -14.78
C VAL A 233 -13.64 15.93 -13.94
N ARG A 234 -14.68 16.75 -13.83
CA ARG A 234 -15.84 16.49 -12.97
C ARG A 234 -17.12 17.06 -13.56
N ARG A 235 -18.27 16.69 -13.00
CA ARG A 235 -19.53 17.36 -13.33
C ARG A 235 -19.43 18.85 -12.99
N ALA A 236 -19.80 19.73 -13.91
CA ALA A 236 -19.93 21.15 -13.58
C ALA A 236 -21.00 21.32 -12.50
N ALA A 237 -20.77 22.23 -11.54
CA ALA A 237 -21.78 22.51 -10.52
C ALA A 237 -23.05 23.01 -11.20
N ASP A 238 -24.21 22.45 -10.84
CA ASP A 238 -25.50 22.84 -11.42
C ASP A 238 -25.68 24.35 -11.26
N ASP A 239 -25.69 25.06 -12.38
CA ASP A 239 -26.24 26.41 -12.38
C ASP A 239 -27.72 26.25 -11.99
N ARG A 240 -28.24 27.07 -11.07
CA ARG A 240 -29.58 26.90 -10.44
C ARG A 240 -30.77 27.01 -11.42
N SER A 241 -30.50 26.99 -12.71
CA SER A 241 -31.44 26.86 -13.82
C SER A 241 -31.71 25.38 -14.08
N ALA A 242 -32.96 24.96 -13.88
CA ALA A 242 -33.44 23.61 -14.26
C ALA A 242 -33.38 23.32 -15.78
N HIS A 243 -32.80 24.21 -16.59
CA HIS A 243 -32.74 24.14 -18.06
C HIS A 243 -31.30 24.25 -18.59
N ALA A 244 -30.27 24.29 -17.72
CA ALA A 244 -28.89 24.27 -18.16
C ALA A 244 -28.54 22.86 -18.69
N ALA A 245 -27.97 22.79 -19.89
CA ALA A 245 -27.47 21.53 -20.44
C ALA A 245 -26.34 20.99 -19.54
N PRO A 246 -26.24 19.67 -19.33
CA PRO A 246 -25.20 19.08 -18.50
C PRO A 246 -23.81 19.37 -19.11
N GLN A 247 -22.87 19.80 -18.27
CA GLN A 247 -21.53 20.18 -18.69
C GLN A 247 -20.44 19.50 -17.85
N VAL A 248 -19.28 19.31 -18.47
CA VAL A 248 -18.05 18.85 -17.81
C VAL A 248 -17.23 20.06 -17.40
N SER A 249 -16.72 20.06 -16.16
CA SER A 249 -15.73 21.01 -15.70
C SER A 249 -14.36 20.37 -15.64
N ALA A 250 -13.35 21.06 -16.16
CA ALA A 250 -11.96 20.59 -16.15
C ALA A 250 -11.00 21.74 -15.87
N LEU A 251 -9.83 21.46 -15.30
CA LEU A 251 -8.80 22.46 -14.96
C LEU A 251 -7.61 22.32 -15.91
N THR A 252 -7.19 23.40 -16.56
CA THR A 252 -6.01 23.35 -17.46
C THR A 252 -4.70 23.12 -16.70
N ALA A 253 -3.83 22.28 -17.27
CA ALA A 253 -2.48 22.02 -16.78
C ALA A 253 -1.49 23.01 -17.43
N GLU A 254 -1.54 24.26 -16.99
CA GLU A 254 -0.68 25.37 -17.45
C GLU A 254 -0.31 26.27 -16.25
N SER A 255 0.68 27.15 -16.39
CA SER A 255 1.17 28.00 -15.28
C SER A 255 0.12 28.97 -14.72
N ALA A 256 -0.91 29.30 -15.52
CA ALA A 256 -2.08 30.05 -15.11
C ALA A 256 -3.37 29.23 -15.33
N PRO A 257 -3.64 28.22 -14.46
CA PRO A 257 -4.74 27.28 -14.65
C PRO A 257 -6.08 27.99 -14.78
N ARG A 258 -6.95 27.46 -15.63
CA ARG A 258 -8.31 27.97 -15.86
C ARG A 258 -9.27 26.81 -15.74
N ARG A 259 -10.36 27.03 -15.00
CA ARG A 259 -11.46 26.08 -14.98
C ARG A 259 -12.33 26.32 -16.21
N LEU A 260 -12.37 25.32 -17.07
CA LEU A 260 -13.18 25.29 -18.27
C LEU A 260 -14.49 24.57 -17.98
N THR A 261 -15.52 24.92 -18.73
CA THR A 261 -16.80 24.22 -18.76
C THR A 261 -17.11 23.87 -20.20
N ILE A 262 -17.32 22.58 -20.47
CA ILE A 262 -17.37 22.01 -21.82
C ILE A 262 -18.66 21.21 -21.94
N SER A 263 -19.45 21.46 -22.97
CA SER A 263 -20.62 20.64 -23.28
C SER A 263 -20.15 19.28 -23.82
N PRO A 264 -20.72 18.13 -23.39
CA PRO A 264 -20.37 16.82 -23.91
C PRO A 264 -20.45 16.74 -25.44
N SER A 265 -21.48 17.37 -26.03
CA SER A 265 -21.67 17.45 -27.48
C SER A 265 -20.61 18.24 -28.25
N ALA A 266 -19.74 18.98 -27.57
CA ALA A 266 -18.63 19.69 -28.20
C ALA A 266 -17.33 18.88 -28.21
N ILE A 267 -17.26 17.77 -27.47
CA ILE A 267 -16.05 16.93 -27.33
C ILE A 267 -16.03 15.90 -28.46
N GLU A 268 -14.98 15.93 -29.27
CA GLU A 268 -14.75 14.95 -30.34
C GLU A 268 -13.95 13.75 -29.83
N THR A 269 -12.85 14.01 -29.10
CA THR A 269 -12.00 12.94 -28.58
C THR A 269 -11.44 13.28 -27.20
N ILE A 270 -11.22 12.23 -26.40
CA ILE A 270 -10.50 12.26 -25.13
C ILE A 270 -9.28 11.33 -25.25
N SER A 271 -8.12 11.77 -24.79
CA SER A 271 -6.89 10.94 -24.80
C SER A 271 -6.02 11.21 -23.59
N ILE A 272 -5.10 10.29 -23.28
CA ILE A 272 -4.13 10.45 -22.20
C ILE A 272 -2.79 10.84 -22.83
N PRO A 273 -2.42 12.14 -22.85
CA PRO A 273 -1.11 12.56 -23.32
C PRO A 273 -0.01 12.14 -22.31
N PRO A 274 1.27 12.18 -22.71
CA PRO A 274 2.38 12.19 -21.75
C PRO A 274 2.13 13.25 -20.67
N GLN A 275 2.41 12.91 -19.41
CA GLN A 275 2.14 13.83 -18.29
C GLN A 275 2.88 15.16 -18.50
N PRO A 276 2.17 16.30 -18.52
CA PRO A 276 2.80 17.59 -18.67
C PRO A 276 3.56 17.96 -17.38
N THR A 277 4.58 18.81 -17.54
CA THR A 277 5.28 19.42 -16.41
C THR A 277 5.00 20.93 -16.43
N VAL A 278 4.37 21.42 -15.37
CA VAL A 278 3.87 22.79 -15.25
C VAL A 278 4.75 23.58 -14.29
N SER A 279 5.51 24.52 -14.85
CA SER A 279 6.36 25.43 -14.08
C SER A 279 5.57 26.30 -13.10
N ALA A 280 6.23 26.68 -12.02
CA ALA A 280 5.69 27.64 -11.05
C ALA A 280 5.31 28.96 -11.73
N PRO A 281 4.30 29.68 -11.22
CA PRO A 281 3.99 31.01 -11.71
C PRO A 281 5.16 31.96 -11.44
N GLU A 282 5.25 33.03 -12.23
CA GLU A 282 6.30 34.06 -12.09
C GLU A 282 6.27 34.69 -10.68
N PRO A 283 7.40 35.20 -10.16
CA PRO A 283 7.49 35.76 -8.81
C PRO A 283 6.52 36.91 -8.52
N ASP A 284 6.02 37.62 -9.54
CA ASP A 284 5.08 38.73 -9.45
C ASP A 284 3.61 38.30 -9.68
N ALA A 285 3.33 36.99 -9.69
CA ALA A 285 1.98 36.47 -9.87
C ALA A 285 1.00 37.01 -8.82
N SER A 286 -0.19 37.38 -9.30
CA SER A 286 -1.26 37.83 -8.43
C SER A 286 -1.73 36.72 -7.47
N PRO A 287 -2.32 37.07 -6.30
CA PRO A 287 -2.89 36.09 -5.38
C PRO A 287 -3.90 35.13 -6.03
N GLN A 288 -4.64 35.61 -7.04
CA GLN A 288 -5.59 34.79 -7.79
C GLN A 288 -4.91 33.78 -8.70
N GLN A 289 -3.80 34.14 -9.34
CA GLN A 289 -3.01 33.21 -10.15
C GLN A 289 -2.39 32.13 -9.26
N LEU A 290 -1.85 32.51 -8.12
CA LEU A 290 -1.26 31.56 -7.17
C LEU A 290 -2.32 30.60 -6.58
N ASP A 291 -3.52 31.07 -6.25
CA ASP A 291 -4.59 30.18 -5.78
C ASP A 291 -5.01 29.18 -6.86
N ARG A 292 -5.15 29.61 -8.12
CA ARG A 292 -5.44 28.70 -9.24
C ARG A 292 -4.34 27.67 -9.46
N TYR A 293 -3.07 28.10 -9.37
CA TYR A 293 -1.94 27.17 -9.39
C TYR A 293 -2.00 26.17 -8.23
N GLY A 294 -2.44 26.60 -7.04
CA GLY A 294 -2.65 25.69 -5.93
C GLY A 294 -3.82 24.73 -6.07
N GLN A 295 -4.87 25.10 -6.80
CA GLN A 295 -5.92 24.16 -7.18
C GLN A 295 -5.36 23.08 -8.11
N LEU A 296 -4.50 23.44 -9.07
CA LEU A 296 -3.81 22.48 -9.93
C LEU A 296 -2.91 21.55 -9.11
N ALA A 297 -2.03 22.10 -8.27
CA ALA A 297 -1.12 21.31 -7.43
C ALA A 297 -1.86 20.37 -6.45
N SER A 298 -3.04 20.77 -5.97
CA SER A 298 -3.85 19.92 -5.11
C SER A 298 -4.57 18.80 -5.88
N ALA A 299 -4.96 19.04 -7.13
CA ALA A 299 -5.69 18.08 -7.95
C ALA A 299 -4.76 17.08 -8.67
N ALA A 300 -3.59 17.55 -9.08
CA ALA A 300 -2.64 16.79 -9.87
C ALA A 300 -1.20 17.19 -9.48
N PRO A 301 -0.72 16.82 -8.28
CA PRO A 301 0.62 17.18 -7.84
C PRO A 301 1.73 16.63 -8.76
N GLY A 302 1.46 15.52 -9.46
CA GLY A 302 2.40 14.91 -10.40
C GLY A 302 2.68 15.73 -11.66
N VAL A 303 1.83 16.71 -12.01
CA VAL A 303 2.10 17.60 -13.16
C VAL A 303 2.90 18.84 -12.78
N ILE A 304 3.20 19.05 -11.50
CA ILE A 304 3.91 20.24 -11.03
C ILE A 304 5.42 20.08 -11.21
N ASP A 305 6.05 21.09 -11.80
CA ASP A 305 7.51 21.19 -11.82
C ASP A 305 8.06 21.38 -10.41
N THR A 306 8.78 20.38 -9.93
CA THR A 306 9.30 20.38 -8.57
C THR A 306 10.56 21.22 -8.41
N ALA A 307 11.26 21.57 -9.50
CA ALA A 307 12.44 22.45 -9.44
C ALA A 307 12.09 23.87 -8.94
N GLY A 308 10.84 24.31 -9.15
CA GLY A 308 10.35 25.61 -8.71
C GLY A 308 9.93 25.70 -7.24
N LEU A 309 9.84 24.59 -6.51
CA LEU A 309 9.24 24.57 -5.16
C LEU A 309 9.97 25.47 -4.16
N ALA A 310 11.31 25.50 -4.21
CA ALA A 310 12.09 26.39 -3.36
C ALA A 310 11.81 27.87 -3.66
N ALA A 311 11.58 28.23 -4.92
CA ALA A 311 11.20 29.59 -5.30
C ALA A 311 9.79 29.94 -4.81
N VAL A 312 8.83 29.02 -4.93
CA VAL A 312 7.48 29.18 -4.39
C VAL A 312 7.52 29.38 -2.87
N ALA A 313 8.31 28.58 -2.14
CA ALA A 313 8.46 28.73 -0.69
C ALA A 313 9.04 30.10 -0.27
N ARG A 314 9.86 30.74 -1.12
CA ARG A 314 10.45 32.08 -0.87
C ARG A 314 9.52 33.25 -1.16
N THR A 315 8.23 33.03 -1.40
CA THR A 315 7.26 34.10 -1.65
C THR A 315 7.25 35.08 -0.47
N ALA A 316 7.75 36.30 -0.71
CA ALA A 316 7.99 37.28 0.35
C ALA A 316 6.71 38.01 0.81
N ASP A 317 5.68 38.07 -0.04
CA ASP A 317 4.43 38.74 0.31
C ASP A 317 3.64 37.91 1.34
N PRO A 318 3.39 38.44 2.55
CA PRO A 318 2.67 37.71 3.60
C PRO A 318 1.24 37.31 3.19
N GLN A 319 0.60 38.04 2.28
CA GLN A 319 -0.77 37.71 1.83
C GLN A 319 -0.80 36.42 1.00
N THR A 320 0.28 36.12 0.28
CA THR A 320 0.38 34.98 -0.64
C THR A 320 1.25 33.85 -0.11
N GLN A 321 2.12 34.11 0.88
CA GLN A 321 3.04 33.12 1.45
C GLN A 321 2.32 31.87 1.99
N THR A 322 1.21 32.02 2.72
CA THR A 322 0.44 30.86 3.20
C THR A 322 -0.09 30.01 2.05
N THR A 323 -0.56 30.64 0.96
CA THR A 323 -1.00 29.93 -0.24
C THR A 323 0.18 29.22 -0.89
N ALA A 324 1.33 29.88 -1.03
CA ALA A 324 2.55 29.30 -1.58
C ALA A 324 3.01 28.06 -0.79
N LEU A 325 3.07 28.14 0.54
CA LEU A 325 3.46 27.02 1.40
C LEU A 325 2.43 25.87 1.37
N ARG A 326 1.14 26.19 1.24
CA ARG A 326 0.10 25.16 1.02
C ARG A 326 0.34 24.38 -0.28
N ILE A 327 0.75 25.07 -1.35
CA ILE A 327 1.08 24.46 -2.64
C ILE A 327 2.27 23.51 -2.48
N VAL A 328 3.35 24.00 -1.87
CA VAL A 328 4.54 23.18 -1.61
C VAL A 328 4.19 21.94 -0.78
N ALA A 329 3.39 22.11 0.27
CA ALA A 329 2.94 20.99 1.10
C ALA A 329 2.10 19.96 0.30
N SER A 330 1.20 20.40 -0.58
CA SER A 330 0.41 19.51 -1.43
C SER A 330 1.27 18.71 -2.40
N VAL A 331 2.26 19.34 -3.04
CA VAL A 331 3.17 18.65 -3.97
C VAL A 331 4.06 17.66 -3.25
N LEU A 332 4.66 18.06 -2.12
CA LEU A 332 5.53 17.20 -1.34
C LEU A 332 4.79 16.06 -0.62
N ALA A 333 3.47 16.19 -0.38
CA ALA A 333 2.67 15.09 0.11
C ALA A 333 2.59 13.92 -0.87
N ALA A 334 2.63 14.20 -2.18
CA ALA A 334 2.63 13.18 -3.23
C ALA A 334 4.04 12.79 -3.68
N THR A 335 4.97 13.75 -3.73
CA THR A 335 6.34 13.55 -4.23
C THR A 335 7.35 14.25 -3.30
N PRO A 336 7.79 13.60 -2.20
CA PRO A 336 8.63 14.27 -1.20
C PRO A 336 10.08 14.51 -1.64
N THR A 337 10.65 13.64 -2.48
CA THR A 337 12.09 13.61 -2.81
C THR A 337 12.65 14.93 -3.35
N PRO A 338 11.97 15.66 -4.27
CA PRO A 338 12.46 16.94 -4.78
C PRO A 338 12.51 18.06 -3.72
N GLY A 339 11.80 17.89 -2.61
CA GLY A 339 11.68 18.89 -1.54
C GLY A 339 12.97 19.19 -0.79
N VAL A 340 14.02 18.38 -0.94
CA VAL A 340 15.34 18.60 -0.30
C VAL A 340 15.88 20.00 -0.61
N THR A 341 15.70 20.48 -1.85
CA THR A 341 16.15 21.82 -2.27
C THR A 341 15.37 22.97 -1.62
N ALA A 342 14.20 22.69 -1.04
CA ALA A 342 13.34 23.67 -0.38
C ALA A 342 13.52 23.72 1.14
N VAL A 343 14.30 22.81 1.75
CA VAL A 343 14.43 22.69 3.22
C VAL A 343 14.79 24.01 3.87
N GLU A 344 15.84 24.70 3.41
CA GLU A 344 16.28 25.99 3.96
C GLU A 344 15.16 27.05 3.91
N SER A 345 14.45 27.13 2.78
CA SER A 345 13.35 28.09 2.60
C SER A 345 12.14 27.74 3.49
N LEU A 346 11.87 26.46 3.71
CA LEU A 346 10.80 26.00 4.61
C LEU A 346 11.15 26.26 6.08
N VAL A 347 12.40 26.06 6.48
CA VAL A 347 12.88 26.35 7.84
C VAL A 347 12.76 27.84 8.15
N ALA A 348 13.12 28.71 7.20
CA ALA A 348 12.95 30.16 7.35
C ALA A 348 11.49 30.58 7.60
N CYS A 349 10.51 29.77 7.17
CA CYS A 349 9.09 30.04 7.37
C CYS A 349 8.53 29.53 8.71
N LEU A 350 9.35 28.93 9.58
CA LEU A 350 8.90 28.43 10.88
C LEU A 350 8.61 29.55 11.88
N ASP A 351 9.24 30.71 11.73
CA ASP A 351 9.01 31.88 12.60
C ASP A 351 7.83 32.75 12.16
N ASP A 352 7.24 32.46 10.99
CA ASP A 352 6.17 33.25 10.41
C ASP A 352 4.80 33.01 11.08
N GLY A 353 3.74 33.51 10.43
CA GLY A 353 2.36 33.30 10.86
C GLY A 353 1.99 31.83 11.04
N ARG A 354 1.01 31.56 11.92
CA ARG A 354 0.58 30.21 12.32
C ARG A 354 0.32 29.25 11.14
N LEU A 355 -0.27 29.75 10.05
CA LEU A 355 -0.57 28.94 8.86
C LEU A 355 0.69 28.66 8.02
N SER A 356 1.55 29.67 7.81
CA SER A 356 2.86 29.49 7.16
C SER A 356 3.69 28.43 7.88
N ARG A 357 3.84 28.57 9.21
CA ARG A 357 4.51 27.57 10.06
C ARG A 357 3.92 26.17 9.91
N LEU A 358 2.58 26.04 9.91
CA LEU A 358 1.92 24.76 9.76
C LEU A 358 2.26 24.07 8.43
N TYR A 359 2.19 24.79 7.31
CA TYR A 359 2.46 24.21 6.00
C TYR A 359 3.96 23.97 5.77
N ALA A 360 4.83 24.80 6.34
CA ALA A 360 6.27 24.55 6.38
C ALA A 360 6.59 23.25 7.13
N LEU A 361 6.06 23.07 8.34
CA LEU A 361 6.24 21.84 9.13
C LEU A 361 5.69 20.60 8.42
N ARG A 362 4.53 20.71 7.75
CA ARG A 362 3.98 19.58 6.97
C ARG A 362 4.91 19.20 5.82
N SER A 363 5.40 20.19 5.09
CA SER A 363 6.36 20.01 3.98
C SER A 363 7.64 19.32 4.47
N LEU A 364 8.24 19.83 5.55
CA LEU A 364 9.41 19.24 6.17
C LEU A 364 9.14 17.82 6.70
N ALA A 365 7.96 17.56 7.28
CA ALA A 365 7.58 16.22 7.73
C ALA A 365 7.44 15.22 6.56
N HIS A 366 6.97 15.66 5.38
CA HIS A 366 6.94 14.81 4.18
C HIS A 366 8.35 14.47 3.70
N ILE A 367 9.26 15.45 3.70
CA ILE A 367 10.67 15.23 3.35
C ILE A 367 11.31 14.27 4.36
N ALA A 368 11.14 14.51 5.66
CA ALA A 368 11.68 13.69 6.75
C ALA A 368 11.23 12.23 6.69
N ALA A 369 10.00 11.97 6.21
CA ALA A 369 9.46 10.62 6.08
C ALA A 369 10.23 9.76 5.07
N VAL A 370 10.91 10.37 4.09
CA VAL A 370 11.71 9.67 3.07
C VAL A 370 13.21 9.84 3.30
N GLN A 371 13.63 11.03 3.73
CA GLN A 371 15.03 11.41 3.90
C GLN A 371 15.22 12.17 5.22
N PRO A 372 15.19 11.51 6.38
CA PRO A 372 15.28 12.17 7.69
C PRO A 372 16.61 12.92 7.90
N ALA A 373 17.71 12.45 7.32
CA ALA A 373 19.02 13.08 7.46
C ALA A 373 19.09 14.51 6.89
N VAL A 374 18.30 14.84 5.86
CA VAL A 374 18.35 16.16 5.22
C VAL A 374 17.67 17.26 6.02
N VAL A 375 16.87 16.89 7.03
CA VAL A 375 16.20 17.83 7.94
C VAL A 375 16.84 17.86 9.34
N ALA A 376 18.00 17.22 9.52
CA ALA A 376 18.67 17.13 10.82
C ALA A 376 18.99 18.52 11.39
N ASP A 377 19.53 19.42 10.55
CA ASP A 377 19.87 20.80 10.96
C ASP A 377 18.63 21.67 11.26
N ALA A 378 17.43 21.19 10.92
CA ALA A 378 16.17 21.89 11.20
C ALA A 378 15.56 21.50 12.56
N VAL A 379 16.10 20.49 13.26
CA VAL A 379 15.46 19.92 14.47
C VAL A 379 15.25 20.98 15.55
N ASP A 380 16.24 21.80 15.86
CA ASP A 380 16.14 22.84 16.89
C ASP A 380 15.02 23.85 16.57
N ALA A 381 14.99 24.34 15.33
CA ALA A 381 13.94 25.24 14.87
C ALA A 381 12.54 24.60 14.94
N VAL A 382 12.43 23.29 14.72
CA VAL A 382 11.17 22.55 14.88
C VAL A 382 10.78 22.40 16.35
N ILE A 383 11.74 22.16 17.25
CA ILE A 383 11.52 22.06 18.69
C ILE A 383 10.92 23.38 19.22
N ASP A 384 11.45 24.52 18.77
CA ASP A 384 10.96 25.85 19.16
C ASP A 384 9.49 26.10 18.76
N THR A 385 8.95 25.30 17.82
CA THR A 385 7.53 25.37 17.46
C THR A 385 6.61 24.56 18.37
N LEU A 386 7.12 23.62 19.18
CA LEU A 386 6.31 22.70 20.01
C LEU A 386 5.54 23.35 21.17
N PRO A 387 5.97 24.49 21.76
CA PRO A 387 5.10 25.33 22.58
C PRO A 387 3.83 25.83 21.87
N ALA A 388 3.62 25.43 20.60
CA ALA A 388 2.50 25.66 19.72
C ALA A 388 1.18 26.04 20.39
N ASP A 389 0.70 27.23 20.04
CA ASP A 389 -0.68 27.69 20.27
C ASP A 389 -1.73 26.90 19.46
N SER A 390 -1.32 25.88 18.70
CA SER A 390 -2.15 25.18 17.73
C SER A 390 -1.90 23.68 17.76
N ARG A 391 -2.97 22.91 17.93
CA ARG A 391 -2.95 21.44 17.85
C ARG A 391 -2.43 20.93 16.50
N LEU A 392 -2.68 21.67 15.42
CA LEU A 392 -2.22 21.29 14.08
C LEU A 392 -0.70 21.49 13.92
N VAL A 393 -0.16 22.58 14.47
CA VAL A 393 1.28 22.86 14.48
C VAL A 393 2.00 21.80 15.30
N ALA A 394 1.53 21.55 16.54
CA ALA A 394 2.08 20.49 17.38
C ALA A 394 2.08 19.14 16.67
N THR A 395 0.98 18.77 15.99
CA THR A 395 0.87 17.50 15.24
C THR A 395 1.87 17.42 14.08
N ALA A 396 2.12 18.52 13.36
CA ALA A 396 3.07 18.53 12.25
C ALA A 396 4.52 18.43 12.78
N ALA A 397 4.86 19.20 13.81
CA ALA A 397 6.17 19.19 14.46
C ALA A 397 6.49 17.81 15.08
N THR A 398 5.58 17.24 15.87
CA THR A 398 5.79 15.92 16.48
C THR A 398 5.89 14.81 15.44
N ARG A 399 5.20 14.93 14.30
CA ARG A 399 5.34 13.98 13.19
C ARG A 399 6.75 14.04 12.57
N LEU A 400 7.24 15.24 12.28
CA LEU A 400 8.58 15.46 11.73
C LEU A 400 9.63 14.88 12.68
N LEU A 401 9.60 15.28 13.96
CA LEU A 401 10.56 14.82 14.96
C LEU A 401 10.48 13.30 15.17
N GLY A 402 9.28 12.71 15.05
CA GLY A 402 9.13 11.26 15.05
C GLY A 402 9.85 10.57 13.89
N HIS A 403 9.77 11.11 12.67
CA HIS A 403 10.50 10.57 11.51
C HIS A 403 12.02 10.69 11.68
N VAL A 404 12.52 11.79 12.25
CA VAL A 404 13.94 11.96 12.56
C VAL A 404 14.38 10.95 13.63
N ALA A 405 13.61 10.83 14.71
CA ALA A 405 13.93 9.93 15.83
C ALA A 405 13.94 8.44 15.45
N ASP A 406 13.14 8.02 14.47
CA ASP A 406 13.13 6.63 14.00
C ASP A 406 14.48 6.23 13.36
N HIS A 407 15.17 7.20 12.74
CA HIS A 407 16.48 7.02 12.14
C HIS A 407 17.63 7.37 13.09
N ASP A 408 17.54 8.52 13.77
CA ASP A 408 18.53 9.00 14.74
C ASP A 408 17.82 9.56 16.00
N PRO A 409 17.56 8.72 17.01
CA PRO A 409 16.98 9.15 18.26
C PRO A 409 17.82 10.19 19.02
N GLY A 410 19.14 10.22 18.79
CA GLY A 410 20.05 11.15 19.45
C GLY A 410 19.82 12.60 19.02
N ALA A 411 19.48 12.81 17.75
CA ALA A 411 19.21 14.14 17.20
C ALA A 411 18.01 14.85 17.84
N VAL A 412 17.07 14.12 18.46
CA VAL A 412 15.86 14.70 19.06
C VAL A 412 15.86 14.71 20.59
N VAL A 413 17.00 14.43 21.23
CA VAL A 413 17.10 14.40 22.71
C VAL A 413 16.71 15.75 23.33
N ASP A 414 17.06 16.86 22.69
CA ASP A 414 16.73 18.21 23.18
C ASP A 414 15.23 18.53 23.08
N ALA A 415 14.45 17.72 22.35
CA ALA A 415 12.99 17.85 22.28
C ALA A 415 12.27 17.27 23.51
N ILE A 416 12.95 16.48 24.35
CA ILE A 416 12.33 15.75 25.47
C ILE A 416 11.56 16.67 26.45
N PRO A 417 12.07 17.84 26.87
CA PRO A 417 11.31 18.76 27.72
C PRO A 417 10.00 19.26 27.06
N ALA A 418 10.04 19.54 25.76
CA ALA A 418 8.88 19.97 24.99
C ALA A 418 7.85 18.85 24.84
N PHE A 419 8.28 17.61 24.56
CA PHE A 419 7.39 16.45 24.59
C PHE A 419 6.77 16.24 25.97
N GLY A 420 7.57 16.37 27.04
CA GLY A 420 7.09 16.29 28.42
C GLY A 420 5.96 17.27 28.72
N SER A 421 6.02 18.48 28.15
CA SER A 421 4.97 19.50 28.27
C SER A 421 3.69 19.15 27.48
N LEU A 422 3.81 18.36 26.41
CA LEU A 422 2.67 17.89 25.63
C LEU A 422 1.96 16.70 26.27
N LEU A 423 2.71 15.80 26.92
CA LEU A 423 2.19 14.58 27.54
C LEU A 423 1.12 14.91 28.58
N ALA A 424 -0.10 14.43 28.34
CA ALA A 424 -1.21 14.53 29.28
C ALA A 424 -2.21 13.38 29.07
N PRO A 425 -3.10 13.12 30.05
CA PRO A 425 -4.00 11.97 30.04
C PRO A 425 -4.93 11.88 28.82
N THR A 426 -5.44 13.00 28.31
CA THR A 426 -6.32 12.97 27.13
C THR A 426 -5.50 12.77 25.84
N PRO A 427 -5.65 11.66 25.12
CA PRO A 427 -4.83 11.42 23.94
C PRO A 427 -5.23 12.34 22.79
N THR A 428 -4.25 12.95 22.14
CA THR A 428 -4.39 13.65 20.84
C THR A 428 -3.33 13.11 19.89
N ARG A 429 -3.45 13.39 18.58
CA ARG A 429 -2.47 12.93 17.59
C ARG A 429 -1.04 13.38 17.94
N ALA A 430 -0.86 14.66 18.28
CA ALA A 430 0.43 15.20 18.71
C ALA A 430 0.97 14.50 19.97
N ARG A 431 0.12 14.23 20.96
CA ARG A 431 0.51 13.54 22.21
C ARG A 431 0.94 12.10 21.98
N ARG A 432 0.22 11.35 21.14
CA ARG A 432 0.60 9.98 20.77
C ARG A 432 1.93 9.96 20.02
N GLN A 433 2.12 10.90 19.09
CA GLN A 433 3.38 11.02 18.35
C GLN A 433 4.53 11.39 19.29
N ALA A 434 4.35 12.39 20.17
CA ALA A 434 5.34 12.75 21.19
C ALA A 434 5.69 11.57 22.10
N LEU A 435 4.69 10.83 22.59
CA LEU A 435 4.91 9.65 23.43
C LEU A 435 5.65 8.53 22.69
N ALA A 436 5.32 8.28 21.42
CA ALA A 436 6.04 7.32 20.59
C ALA A 436 7.50 7.73 20.40
N THR A 437 7.77 9.01 20.11
CA THR A 437 9.12 9.57 20.01
C THR A 437 9.89 9.45 21.32
N VAL A 438 9.26 9.78 22.45
CA VAL A 438 9.84 9.56 23.80
C VAL A 438 10.23 8.10 23.99
N GLY A 439 9.39 7.16 23.53
CA GLY A 439 9.70 5.74 23.53
C GLY A 439 10.94 5.39 22.71
N LEU A 440 11.08 5.94 21.50
CA LEU A 440 12.26 5.72 20.64
C LEU A 440 13.54 6.24 21.31
N VAL A 441 13.50 7.47 21.85
CA VAL A 441 14.62 8.07 22.57
C VAL A 441 15.00 7.24 23.80
N ALA A 442 14.02 6.80 24.59
CA ALA A 442 14.27 6.01 25.80
C ALA A 442 15.04 4.70 25.55
N LYS A 443 15.00 4.15 24.32
CA LYS A 443 15.71 2.91 23.97
C LYS A 443 17.23 3.07 24.06
N ASN A 444 17.75 4.22 23.65
CA ASN A 444 19.19 4.49 23.56
C ASN A 444 19.64 5.57 24.57
N HIS A 445 18.74 6.46 24.96
CA HIS A 445 18.97 7.58 25.88
C HIS A 445 17.94 7.59 27.03
N PRO A 446 17.88 6.51 27.86
CA PRO A 446 16.93 6.43 28.97
C PRO A 446 17.17 7.52 30.03
N ASP A 447 18.38 8.06 30.13
CA ASP A 447 18.76 9.14 31.04
C ASP A 447 18.06 10.46 30.68
N ALA A 448 17.97 10.77 29.39
CA ALA A 448 17.28 11.95 28.89
C ALA A 448 15.78 11.90 29.19
N VAL A 449 15.17 10.71 29.09
CA VAL A 449 13.72 10.51 29.32
C VAL A 449 13.37 10.39 30.81
N ARG A 450 14.33 10.03 31.67
CA ARG A 450 14.11 9.84 33.12
C ARG A 450 13.33 10.97 33.81
N PRO A 451 13.55 12.27 33.52
CA PRO A 451 12.77 13.35 34.12
C PRO A 451 11.27 13.31 33.80
N LEU A 452 10.85 12.59 32.74
CA LEU A 452 9.45 12.46 32.34
C LEU A 452 8.71 11.31 33.04
N VAL A 453 9.36 10.55 33.92
CA VAL A 453 8.70 9.42 34.61
C VAL A 453 7.41 9.82 35.33
N PRO A 454 7.32 10.95 36.07
CA PRO A 454 6.06 11.39 36.67
C PRO A 454 4.93 11.56 35.65
N GLN A 455 5.22 12.16 34.50
CA GLN A 455 4.27 12.32 33.40
C GLN A 455 3.86 10.97 32.85
N LEU A 456 4.81 10.06 32.57
CA LEU A 456 4.51 8.71 32.08
C LEU A 456 3.62 7.94 33.07
N CYS A 457 3.89 8.03 34.37
CA CYS A 457 3.05 7.39 35.39
C CYS A 457 1.59 7.88 35.32
N SER A 458 1.37 9.18 35.13
CA SER A 458 0.01 9.72 35.00
C SER A 458 -0.75 9.21 33.76
N LEU A 459 -0.05 8.72 32.72
CA LEU A 459 -0.69 8.19 31.52
C LEU A 459 -1.15 6.73 31.68
N LEU A 460 -0.69 6.02 32.71
CA LEU A 460 -1.08 4.64 33.00
C LEU A 460 -2.54 4.51 33.44
N GLU A 461 -3.15 5.60 33.90
CA GLU A 461 -4.53 5.64 34.41
C GLU A 461 -5.54 6.07 33.34
N THR A 462 -5.11 6.17 32.07
CA THR A 462 -5.97 6.59 30.96
C THR A 462 -6.85 5.44 30.46
N ASP A 463 -8.06 5.77 29.99
CA ASP A 463 -8.97 4.77 29.40
C ASP A 463 -8.47 4.21 28.05
N ASP A 464 -7.42 4.81 27.46
CA ASP A 464 -6.90 4.43 26.17
C ASP A 464 -5.79 3.37 26.27
N THR A 465 -6.14 2.11 26.00
CA THR A 465 -5.22 0.98 26.09
C THR A 465 -3.99 1.13 25.20
N ALA A 466 -4.10 1.63 23.97
CA ALA A 466 -2.94 1.81 23.08
C ALA A 466 -1.97 2.87 23.63
N TYR A 467 -2.52 3.93 24.25
CA TYR A 467 -1.74 4.97 24.91
C TYR A 467 -1.00 4.43 26.16
N ARG A 468 -1.65 3.58 26.96
CA ARG A 468 -1.02 2.87 28.09
C ARG A 468 0.06 1.89 27.65
N ILE A 469 -0.15 1.14 26.57
CA ILE A 469 0.87 0.24 26.00
C ILE A 469 2.12 1.03 25.60
N THR A 470 1.95 2.13 24.86
CA THR A 470 3.08 2.98 24.45
C THR A 470 3.78 3.59 25.67
N THR A 471 3.01 3.99 26.68
CA THR A 471 3.52 4.52 27.96
C THR A 471 4.36 3.49 28.70
N THR A 472 3.85 2.28 28.89
CA THR A 472 4.57 1.20 29.58
C THR A 472 5.82 0.77 28.82
N ALA A 473 5.81 0.78 27.48
CA ALA A 473 7.01 0.53 26.69
C ALA A 473 8.10 1.59 26.93
N ALA A 474 7.74 2.88 26.96
CA ALA A 474 8.69 3.96 27.26
C ALA A 474 9.20 3.90 28.72
N LEU A 475 8.28 3.71 29.68
CA LEU A 475 8.60 3.59 31.10
C LEU A 475 9.49 2.38 31.38
N GLY A 476 9.24 1.23 30.74
CA GLY A 476 10.05 0.03 30.87
C GLY A 476 11.48 0.22 30.40
N ARG A 477 11.71 0.94 29.29
CA ARG A 477 13.07 1.28 28.83
C ARG A 477 13.83 2.14 29.84
N VAL A 478 13.16 3.12 30.44
CA VAL A 478 13.76 3.92 31.52
C VAL A 478 14.03 3.05 32.75
N THR A 479 13.08 2.21 33.14
CA THR A 479 13.18 1.34 34.33
C THR A 479 14.31 0.33 34.21
N ALA A 480 14.53 -0.24 33.01
CA ALA A 480 15.60 -1.18 32.77
C ALA A 480 17.00 -0.59 33.06
N ALA A 481 17.19 0.72 32.87
CA ALA A 481 18.43 1.44 33.18
C ALA A 481 18.41 2.11 34.57
N TYR A 482 17.23 2.55 35.03
CA TYR A 482 17.04 3.29 36.29
C TYR A 482 15.86 2.70 37.07
N PRO A 483 15.99 1.52 37.68
CA PRO A 483 14.86 0.85 38.35
C PRO A 483 14.19 1.72 39.43
N ALA A 484 14.98 2.50 40.16
CA ALA A 484 14.53 3.40 41.23
C ALA A 484 13.52 4.45 40.75
N ALA A 485 13.59 4.86 39.48
CA ALA A 485 12.76 5.92 38.95
C ALA A 485 11.28 5.52 38.89
N ALA A 486 10.99 4.23 38.63
CA ALA A 486 9.64 3.72 38.47
C ALA A 486 9.05 3.11 39.76
N THR A 487 9.80 3.02 40.86
CA THR A 487 9.30 2.49 42.14
C THR A 487 8.01 3.17 42.63
N PRO A 488 7.83 4.51 42.50
CA PRO A 488 6.56 5.15 42.87
C PRO A 488 5.35 4.70 42.04
N ALA A 489 5.58 4.14 40.84
CA ALA A 489 4.53 3.68 39.94
C ALA A 489 4.01 2.27 40.27
N VAL A 490 4.64 1.55 41.22
CA VAL A 490 4.29 0.15 41.53
C VAL A 490 2.80 -0.03 41.79
N PRO A 491 2.10 0.78 42.62
CA PRO A 491 0.66 0.61 42.82
C PRO A 491 -0.15 0.74 41.52
N THR A 492 0.17 1.72 40.68
CA THR A 492 -0.51 1.96 39.40
C THR A 492 -0.23 0.85 38.39
N LEU A 493 1.00 0.29 38.39
CA LEU A 493 1.39 -0.85 37.58
C LEU A 493 0.65 -2.13 38.00
N LEU A 494 0.53 -2.39 39.31
CA LEU A 494 -0.20 -3.55 39.81
C LEU A 494 -1.66 -3.56 39.33
N ALA A 495 -2.29 -2.39 39.23
CA ALA A 495 -3.64 -2.27 38.69
C ALA A 495 -3.76 -2.64 37.19
N GLN A 496 -2.64 -2.67 36.44
CA GLN A 496 -2.62 -3.07 35.03
C GLN A 496 -2.45 -4.58 34.82
N LEU A 497 -2.16 -5.36 35.88
CA LEU A 497 -1.94 -6.81 35.78
C LEU A 497 -3.19 -7.58 35.32
N THR A 498 -4.37 -6.99 35.45
CA THR A 498 -5.65 -7.59 35.03
C THR A 498 -6.20 -6.98 33.75
N ALA A 499 -5.42 -6.16 33.04
CA ALA A 499 -5.85 -5.56 31.78
C ALA A 499 -6.13 -6.61 30.71
N ASP A 500 -7.14 -6.38 29.85
CA ASP A 500 -7.50 -7.31 28.77
C ASP A 500 -6.35 -7.53 27.76
N SER A 501 -5.57 -6.48 27.50
CA SER A 501 -4.42 -6.54 26.60
C SER A 501 -3.25 -7.30 27.22
N SER A 502 -2.84 -8.41 26.60
CA SER A 502 -1.66 -9.17 27.02
C SER A 502 -0.37 -8.38 26.91
N GLU A 503 -0.24 -7.51 25.90
CA GLU A 503 0.90 -6.62 25.73
C GLU A 503 1.06 -5.67 26.91
N LEU A 504 -0.06 -5.08 27.38
CA LEU A 504 -0.05 -4.21 28.56
C LEU A 504 0.33 -4.99 29.83
N ARG A 505 -0.22 -6.19 30.03
CA ARG A 505 0.18 -7.08 31.15
C ARG A 505 1.66 -7.43 31.08
N ALA A 506 2.15 -7.81 29.90
CA ALA A 506 3.53 -8.23 29.69
C ALA A 506 4.53 -7.10 29.97
N ASN A 507 4.25 -5.89 29.47
CA ASN A 507 5.07 -4.70 29.74
C ASN A 507 5.07 -4.37 31.24
N THR A 508 3.90 -4.44 31.87
CA THR A 508 3.74 -4.17 33.31
C THR A 508 4.58 -5.12 34.16
N VAL A 509 4.46 -6.43 33.92
CA VAL A 509 5.28 -7.43 34.64
C VAL A 509 6.76 -7.27 34.34
N GLY A 510 7.12 -6.89 33.10
CA GLY A 510 8.48 -6.55 32.72
C GLY A 510 9.05 -5.43 33.59
N ILE A 511 8.32 -4.31 33.71
CA ILE A 511 8.70 -3.16 34.55
C ILE A 511 8.86 -3.58 36.01
N LEU A 512 7.88 -4.29 36.59
CA LEU A 512 7.96 -4.78 37.96
C LEU A 512 9.15 -5.73 38.16
N GLY A 513 9.43 -6.57 37.17
CA GLY A 513 10.60 -7.43 37.14
C GLY A 513 11.92 -6.65 37.12
N ASP A 514 12.00 -5.58 36.34
CA ASP A 514 13.20 -4.73 36.28
C ASP A 514 13.39 -3.94 37.59
N ILE A 515 12.30 -3.46 38.22
CA ILE A 515 12.36 -2.93 39.60
C ILE A 515 12.88 -3.99 40.56
N ALA A 516 12.35 -5.23 40.49
CA ALA A 516 12.78 -6.32 41.36
C ALA A 516 14.24 -6.76 41.14
N ALA A 517 14.89 -6.38 40.04
CA ALA A 517 16.30 -6.68 39.81
C ALA A 517 17.22 -5.95 40.82
N GLU A 518 16.83 -4.75 41.25
CA GLU A 518 17.59 -3.91 42.19
C GLU A 518 16.86 -3.73 43.53
N TYR A 519 15.53 -3.67 43.50
CA TYR A 519 14.64 -3.47 44.65
C TYR A 519 13.69 -4.65 44.88
N PRO A 520 14.19 -5.90 45.04
CA PRO A 520 13.33 -7.08 45.19
C PRO A 520 12.45 -7.04 46.45
N THR A 521 12.84 -6.28 47.48
CA THR A 521 12.02 -6.14 48.71
C THR A 521 10.75 -5.33 48.46
N ASP A 522 10.76 -4.43 47.48
CA ASP A 522 9.63 -3.54 47.19
C ASP A 522 8.56 -4.26 46.36
N ILE A 523 8.97 -5.28 45.57
CA ILE A 523 8.07 -6.08 44.74
C ILE A 523 7.64 -7.38 45.42
N ALA A 524 8.46 -7.94 46.32
CA ALA A 524 8.19 -9.20 47.02
C ALA A 524 6.80 -9.29 47.69
N PRO A 525 6.23 -8.23 48.29
CA PRO A 525 4.89 -8.31 48.90
C PRO A 525 3.77 -8.62 47.91
N TYR A 526 4.01 -8.44 46.60
CA TYR A 526 3.00 -8.56 45.55
C TYR A 526 3.10 -9.86 44.74
N THR A 527 3.77 -10.88 45.27
CA THR A 527 3.91 -12.18 44.59
C THR A 527 2.58 -12.90 44.42
N ASP A 528 1.63 -12.68 45.34
CA ASP A 528 0.29 -13.28 45.26
C ASP A 528 -0.49 -12.73 44.05
N GLU A 529 -0.45 -11.41 43.84
CA GLU A 529 -1.08 -10.75 42.70
C GLU A 529 -0.45 -11.16 41.37
N LEU A 530 0.87 -11.37 41.34
CA LEU A 530 1.60 -11.80 40.15
C LEU A 530 1.42 -13.28 39.83
N ALA A 531 1.16 -14.14 40.82
CA ALA A 531 1.20 -15.60 40.66
C ALA A 531 0.23 -16.12 39.61
N GLY A 532 -0.96 -15.53 39.48
CA GLY A 532 -1.94 -15.90 38.46
C GLY A 532 -1.42 -15.73 37.02
N LEU A 533 -0.42 -14.87 36.82
CA LEU A 533 0.18 -14.62 35.51
C LEU A 533 1.22 -15.67 35.09
N LEU A 534 1.58 -16.62 35.97
CA LEU A 534 2.42 -17.77 35.60
C LEU A 534 1.70 -18.73 34.65
N SER A 535 0.37 -18.68 34.57
CA SER A 535 -0.47 -19.48 33.67
C SER A 535 -1.24 -18.64 32.65
N ASP A 536 -0.83 -17.38 32.43
CA ASP A 536 -1.43 -16.47 31.44
C ASP A 536 -1.44 -17.11 30.03
N SER A 537 -2.45 -16.79 29.20
CA SER A 537 -2.52 -17.30 27.83
C SER A 537 -1.36 -16.81 26.96
N ASP A 538 -0.83 -15.62 27.24
CA ASP A 538 0.28 -15.02 26.52
C ASP A 538 1.64 -15.51 27.07
N PRO A 539 2.51 -16.09 26.22
CA PRO A 539 3.80 -16.61 26.67
C PRO A 539 4.73 -15.52 27.19
N THR A 540 4.64 -14.28 26.67
CA THR A 540 5.42 -13.12 27.14
C THR A 540 5.10 -12.81 28.57
N VAL A 541 3.81 -12.82 28.93
CA VAL A 541 3.35 -12.60 30.30
C VAL A 541 3.91 -13.70 31.22
N ARG A 542 3.70 -14.98 30.89
CA ARG A 542 4.20 -16.10 31.71
C ARG A 542 5.70 -16.03 31.97
N SER A 543 6.48 -15.80 30.91
CA SER A 543 7.93 -15.73 31.03
C SER A 543 8.40 -14.51 31.83
N ASN A 544 7.79 -13.34 31.63
CA ASN A 544 8.14 -12.15 32.41
C ASN A 544 7.81 -12.36 33.88
N THR A 545 6.69 -13.02 34.20
CA THR A 545 6.29 -13.35 35.58
C THR A 545 7.29 -14.28 36.25
N ALA A 546 7.67 -15.38 35.58
CA ALA A 546 8.72 -16.27 36.07
C ALA A 546 10.07 -15.54 36.25
N GLY A 547 10.39 -14.60 35.37
CA GLY A 547 11.59 -13.77 35.46
C GLY A 547 11.56 -12.82 36.66
N ALA A 548 10.43 -12.18 36.94
CA ALA A 548 10.23 -11.38 38.13
C ALA A 548 10.36 -12.23 39.40
N PHE A 549 9.77 -13.43 39.41
CA PHE A 549 9.88 -14.38 40.53
C PHE A 549 11.32 -14.80 40.77
N ALA A 550 12.09 -15.06 39.70
CA ALA A 550 13.51 -15.33 39.82
C ALA A 550 14.28 -14.18 40.48
N ARG A 551 14.01 -12.93 40.11
CA ARG A 551 14.68 -11.75 40.69
C ARG A 551 14.30 -11.55 42.16
N ILE A 552 13.01 -11.68 42.50
CA ILE A 552 12.53 -11.63 43.89
C ILE A 552 13.19 -12.74 44.71
N ALA A 553 13.21 -13.98 44.20
CA ALA A 553 13.76 -15.14 44.89
C ALA A 553 15.25 -15.02 45.22
N ALA A 554 16.01 -14.18 44.49
CA ALA A 554 17.41 -13.95 44.78
C ALA A 554 17.66 -13.35 46.18
N VAL A 555 16.69 -12.59 46.72
CA VAL A 555 16.80 -11.91 48.02
C VAL A 555 15.67 -12.29 48.98
N ARG A 556 14.47 -12.57 48.45
CA ARG A 556 13.24 -12.84 49.21
C ARG A 556 12.60 -14.19 48.79
N PRO A 557 13.33 -15.32 48.83
CA PRO A 557 12.80 -16.62 48.36
C PRO A 557 11.54 -17.06 49.09
N ARG A 558 11.34 -16.64 50.35
CA ARG A 558 10.12 -16.96 51.13
C ARG A 558 8.82 -16.47 50.49
N HIS A 559 8.84 -15.39 49.73
CA HIS A 559 7.65 -14.87 49.02
C HIS A 559 7.34 -15.69 47.76
N VAL A 560 8.34 -16.36 47.18
CA VAL A 560 8.18 -17.14 45.95
C VAL A 560 7.90 -18.62 46.25
N LYS A 561 8.33 -19.14 47.41
CA LYS A 561 8.13 -20.53 47.84
C LYS A 561 6.69 -21.06 47.72
N PRO A 562 5.62 -20.29 48.01
CA PRO A 562 4.24 -20.76 47.82
C PRO A 562 3.89 -21.13 46.37
N PHE A 563 4.68 -20.67 45.39
CA PHE A 563 4.40 -20.81 43.96
C PHE A 563 5.37 -21.76 43.25
N VAL A 564 6.09 -22.60 44.00
CA VAL A 564 7.03 -23.57 43.43
C VAL A 564 6.35 -24.52 42.45
N ASP A 565 5.14 -25.00 42.76
CA ASP A 565 4.43 -25.94 41.87
C ASP A 565 4.11 -25.29 40.52
N ALA A 566 3.61 -24.05 40.51
CA ALA A 566 3.36 -23.30 39.27
C ALA A 566 4.65 -23.02 38.47
N LEU A 567 5.78 -22.83 39.15
CA LEU A 567 7.09 -22.70 38.50
C LEU A 567 7.60 -24.05 37.94
N VAL A 568 7.27 -25.17 38.59
CA VAL A 568 7.55 -26.52 38.07
C VAL A 568 6.73 -26.78 36.81
N ASP A 569 5.44 -26.43 36.79
CA ASP A 569 4.59 -26.54 35.59
C ASP A 569 5.18 -25.77 34.39
N LEU A 570 5.78 -24.61 34.65
CA LEU A 570 6.46 -23.82 33.61
C LEU A 570 7.73 -24.47 33.04
N LEU A 571 8.26 -25.55 33.62
CA LEU A 571 9.34 -26.35 33.02
C LEU A 571 8.85 -27.14 31.80
N ASP A 572 7.55 -27.34 31.63
CA ASP A 572 6.94 -27.95 30.45
C ASP A 572 6.39 -26.91 29.44
N ASP A 573 6.57 -25.61 29.73
CA ASP A 573 6.05 -24.54 28.88
C ASP A 573 6.61 -24.62 27.45
N SER A 574 5.76 -24.39 26.45
CA SER A 574 6.16 -24.41 25.05
C SER A 574 7.24 -23.37 24.73
N TRP A 575 7.31 -22.27 25.49
CA TRP A 575 8.24 -21.20 25.26
C TRP A 575 9.52 -21.34 26.09
N THR A 576 10.65 -21.40 25.38
CA THR A 576 11.98 -21.62 25.96
C THR A 576 12.32 -20.62 27.06
N ARG A 577 11.92 -19.35 26.92
CA ARG A 577 12.26 -18.31 27.89
C ARG A 577 11.53 -18.53 29.23
N SER A 578 10.28 -19.01 29.21
CA SER A 578 9.53 -19.40 30.40
C SER A 578 10.28 -20.47 31.18
N ARG A 579 10.69 -21.55 30.50
CA ARG A 579 11.45 -22.65 31.11
C ARG A 579 12.78 -22.21 31.72
N VAL A 580 13.53 -21.35 31.02
CA VAL A 580 14.78 -20.78 31.56
C VAL A 580 14.53 -19.97 32.83
N HIS A 581 13.51 -19.11 32.84
CA HIS A 581 13.17 -18.30 34.01
C HIS A 581 12.63 -19.15 35.17
N ALA A 582 11.86 -20.19 34.89
CA ALA A 582 11.41 -21.17 35.89
C ALA A 582 12.59 -21.86 36.58
N CYS A 583 13.55 -22.40 35.81
CA CYS A 583 14.77 -22.98 36.38
C CYS A 583 15.53 -21.99 37.28
N TRP A 584 15.64 -20.72 36.86
CA TRP A 584 16.25 -19.67 37.68
C TRP A 584 15.49 -19.45 38.99
N ALA A 585 14.17 -19.32 38.94
CA ALA A 585 13.35 -19.09 40.12
C ALA A 585 13.43 -20.26 41.11
N LEU A 586 13.31 -21.49 40.62
CA LEU A 586 13.38 -22.72 41.42
C LEU A 586 14.75 -22.87 42.12
N GLY A 587 15.85 -22.67 41.39
CA GLY A 587 17.20 -22.75 41.96
C GLY A 587 17.53 -21.61 42.95
N ARG A 588 16.88 -20.44 42.82
CA ARG A 588 17.00 -19.34 43.81
C ARG A 588 16.10 -19.54 45.02
N CYS A 589 14.99 -20.26 44.87
CA CYS A 589 14.08 -20.59 45.97
C CYS A 589 14.56 -21.73 46.86
N ASP A 590 15.62 -22.44 46.48
CA ASP A 590 16.03 -23.69 47.12
C ASP A 590 14.89 -24.72 47.10
N ALA A 591 14.28 -24.88 45.93
CA ALA A 591 13.07 -25.68 45.73
C ALA A 591 13.41 -27.16 45.51
N ALA A 592 13.80 -27.88 46.56
CA ALA A 592 14.16 -29.31 46.49
C ALA A 592 13.08 -30.20 45.84
N ALA A 593 11.79 -29.84 45.98
CA ALA A 593 10.69 -30.55 45.34
C ALA A 593 10.74 -30.53 43.80
N ALA A 594 11.46 -29.59 43.20
CA ALA A 594 11.62 -29.48 41.75
C ALA A 594 12.80 -30.31 41.19
N ALA A 595 13.55 -31.03 42.03
CA ALA A 595 14.77 -31.72 41.62
C ALA A 595 14.54 -32.71 40.47
N ASP A 596 13.49 -33.53 40.54
CA ASP A 596 13.22 -34.52 39.50
C ASP A 596 12.85 -33.86 38.15
N ALA A 597 11.97 -32.85 38.18
CA ALA A 597 11.57 -32.11 36.98
C ALA A 597 12.75 -31.35 36.34
N LEU A 598 13.62 -30.75 37.16
CA LEU A 598 14.85 -30.10 36.68
C LEU A 598 15.85 -31.11 36.12
N ALA A 599 16.00 -32.28 36.76
CA ALA A 599 16.84 -33.37 36.26
C ALA A 599 16.34 -33.87 34.91
N GLU A 600 15.03 -34.02 34.73
CA GLU A 600 14.45 -34.37 33.44
C GLU A 600 14.81 -33.32 32.39
N ARG A 601 14.52 -32.03 32.65
CA ARG A 601 14.81 -30.94 31.71
C ARG A 601 16.28 -30.81 31.35
N ARG A 602 17.19 -31.04 32.30
CA ARG A 602 18.63 -31.07 32.04
C ARG A 602 19.01 -32.07 30.93
N HIS A 603 18.30 -33.19 30.82
CA HIS A 603 18.62 -34.26 29.86
C HIS A 603 17.77 -34.18 28.59
N THR A 604 16.48 -33.83 28.71
CA THR A 604 15.50 -33.98 27.64
C THR A 604 15.14 -32.69 26.92
N ASP A 605 15.40 -31.51 27.50
CA ASP A 605 14.96 -30.26 26.87
C ASP A 605 15.64 -30.05 25.52
N PRO A 606 14.90 -29.69 24.45
CA PRO A 606 15.49 -29.47 23.12
C PRO A 606 16.47 -28.29 23.09
N LYS A 607 16.35 -27.32 24.01
CA LYS A 607 17.18 -26.11 24.01
C LYS A 607 18.29 -26.22 25.03
N GLU A 608 19.52 -26.04 24.55
CA GLU A 608 20.72 -26.09 25.39
C GLU A 608 20.68 -25.09 26.54
N SER A 609 20.16 -23.88 26.31
CA SER A 609 20.02 -22.85 27.34
C SER A 609 19.16 -23.31 28.53
N VAL A 610 18.12 -24.12 28.28
CA VAL A 610 17.29 -24.68 29.36
C VAL A 610 18.04 -25.80 30.06
N ARG A 611 18.68 -26.72 29.32
CA ARG A 611 19.48 -27.82 29.91
C ARG A 611 20.56 -27.29 30.86
N GLN A 612 21.32 -26.28 30.41
CA GLN A 612 22.35 -25.63 31.20
C GLN A 612 21.76 -24.93 32.43
N ARG A 613 20.61 -24.26 32.28
CA ARG A 613 19.97 -23.57 33.41
C ARG A 613 19.38 -24.54 34.43
N ALA A 614 18.84 -25.67 33.99
CA ALA A 614 18.33 -26.73 34.86
C ALA A 614 19.48 -27.38 35.65
N ALA A 615 20.63 -27.63 35.01
CA ALA A 615 21.84 -28.08 35.71
C ALA A 615 22.28 -27.10 36.79
N TRP A 616 22.35 -25.80 36.47
CA TRP A 616 22.67 -24.76 37.46
C TRP A 616 21.70 -24.74 38.65
N ALA A 617 20.41 -24.98 38.39
CA ALA A 617 19.40 -25.01 39.44
C ALA A 617 19.58 -26.25 40.34
N LEU A 618 19.86 -27.42 39.77
CA LEU A 618 20.14 -28.66 40.51
C LEU A 618 21.34 -28.51 41.44
N ASP A 619 22.46 -28.01 40.94
CA ASP A 619 23.69 -27.80 41.72
C ASP A 619 23.50 -26.89 42.95
N ARG A 620 22.39 -26.16 43.02
CA ARG A 620 22.04 -25.31 44.17
C ARG A 620 21.10 -25.95 45.17
N ILE A 621 20.26 -26.89 44.74
CA ILE A 621 19.19 -27.48 45.56
C ILE A 621 19.50 -28.93 45.97
N THR A 622 20.54 -29.53 45.39
CA THR A 622 21.10 -30.86 45.73
C THR A 622 22.56 -30.70 46.11
#